data_AF-A0A7S1DQG7-F1
#
_entry.id   AF-A0A7S1DQG7-F1
#
_cell.length_a   1.000
_cell.length_b   1.000
_cell.length_c   1.000
_cell.angle_alpha   90.00
_cell.angle_beta   90.00
_cell.angle_gamma   90.00
#
_symmetry.space_group_name_H-M   'P 1'
#
loop_
_entity.id
_entity.type
_entity.pdbx_description
1 polymer ?
#
loop_
_entity_poly.entity_id
_entity_poly.type
_entity_poly.pdbx_seq_one_letter_code
_entity_poly.pdbx_strand_id
1 'polypeptide(L)'
;RLKVEHQLKEDELEKEIQTLEYALRRKQERNEGVRMELEQARFSLKARQADSLGMVTAGRREERSNQMKEMEVHMQYVEAINQIQELESNLTNAEKQLLHVNRGAERARKQLHNREEIERTFQRHLTGQESTVEGRTPGQLIPQ
;
A
#
# COMPACT_ATOMS: atom_id res chain seq x y z
N ARG A 1 30.08 -22.89 11.97
CA ARG A 1 28.98 -23.45 11.16
C ARG A 1 27.65 -22.74 11.47
N LEU A 2 27.11 -22.88 12.69
CA LEU A 2 25.90 -22.17 13.14
C LEU A 2 25.93 -20.65 12.90
N LYS A 3 27.04 -19.96 13.24
CA LYS A 3 27.20 -18.51 12.95
C LYS A 3 27.10 -18.15 11.46
N VAL A 4 27.62 -19.01 10.58
CA VAL A 4 27.59 -18.80 9.12
C VAL A 4 26.18 -19.04 8.59
N GLU A 5 25.50 -20.09 9.04
CA GLU A 5 24.08 -20.35 8.74
C GLU A 5 23.17 -19.24 9.29
N HIS A 6 23.60 -18.57 10.36
CA HIS A 6 22.89 -17.44 10.92
C HIS A 6 22.97 -16.20 10.04
N GLN A 7 24.18 -15.79 9.69
CA GLN A 7 24.43 -14.66 8.80
C GLN A 7 23.73 -14.83 7.45
N LEU A 8 23.82 -16.03 6.85
CA LEU A 8 23.18 -16.30 5.56
C LEU A 8 21.66 -16.07 5.59
N LYS A 9 20.99 -16.41 6.71
CA LYS A 9 19.55 -16.20 6.84
C LYS A 9 19.19 -14.73 7.13
N GLU A 10 20.07 -13.97 7.78
CA GLU A 10 19.89 -12.52 7.93
C GLU A 10 20.01 -11.83 6.57
N ASP A 11 21.04 -12.17 5.80
CA ASP A 11 21.26 -11.66 4.46
C ASP A 11 20.07 -12.00 3.53
N GLU A 12 19.49 -13.20 3.65
CA GLU A 12 18.27 -13.60 2.93
C GLU A 12 17.04 -12.75 3.30
N LEU A 13 16.81 -12.50 4.61
CA LEU A 13 15.70 -11.69 5.10
C LEU A 13 15.86 -10.21 4.71
N GLU A 14 17.07 -9.66 4.80
CA GLU A 14 17.35 -8.29 4.36
C GLU A 14 17.07 -8.11 2.87
N LYS A 15 17.49 -9.08 2.04
CA LYS A 15 17.21 -9.08 0.60
C LYS A 15 15.72 -9.18 0.30
N GLU A 16 14.97 -9.98 1.08
CA GLU A 16 13.52 -10.06 0.97
C GLU A 16 12.85 -8.72 1.32
N ILE A 17 13.27 -8.07 2.42
CA ILE A 17 12.79 -6.74 2.82
C ILE A 17 13.03 -5.73 1.70
N GLN A 18 14.25 -5.63 1.18
CA GLN A 18 14.58 -4.71 0.09
C GLN A 18 13.72 -4.96 -1.16
N THR A 19 13.50 -6.23 -1.51
CA THR A 19 12.65 -6.61 -2.64
C THR A 19 11.20 -6.17 -2.42
N LEU A 20 10.67 -6.38 -1.22
CA LEU A 20 9.31 -6.00 -0.85
C LEU A 20 9.15 -4.48 -0.75
N GLU A 21 10.15 -3.75 -0.27
CA GLU A 21 10.16 -2.28 -0.23
C GLU A 21 10.21 -1.67 -1.63
N TYR A 22 11.04 -2.23 -2.52
CA TYR A 22 11.04 -1.83 -3.92
C TYR A 22 9.67 -2.07 -4.58
N ALA A 23 9.09 -3.26 -4.35
CA ALA A 23 7.75 -3.58 -4.84
C ALA A 23 6.68 -2.63 -4.25
N LEU A 24 6.80 -2.28 -2.97
CA LEU A 24 5.92 -1.35 -2.27
C LEU A 24 5.95 0.02 -2.93
N ARG A 25 7.15 0.57 -3.17
CA ARG A 25 7.34 1.86 -3.83
C ARG A 25 6.70 1.87 -5.23
N ARG A 26 6.95 0.84 -6.03
CA ARG A 26 6.36 0.69 -7.38
C ARG A 26 4.83 0.52 -7.36
N LYS A 27 4.25 0.03 -6.26
CA LYS A 27 2.79 -0.05 -6.07
C LYS A 27 2.22 1.28 -5.60
N GLN A 28 2.92 2.02 -4.75
CA GLN A 28 2.55 3.38 -4.34
C GLN A 28 2.51 4.33 -5.54
N GLU A 29 3.54 4.32 -6.39
CA GLU A 29 3.58 5.12 -7.63
C GLU A 29 2.37 4.84 -8.53
N ARG A 30 2.00 3.57 -8.70
CA ARG A 30 0.81 3.18 -9.48
C ARG A 30 -0.49 3.63 -8.83
N ASN A 31 -0.60 3.53 -7.51
CA ASN A 31 -1.79 3.96 -6.78
C ASN A 31 -2.00 5.47 -6.93
N GLU A 32 -0.92 6.23 -6.80
CA GLU A 32 -0.93 7.68 -6.99
C GLU A 32 -1.33 8.06 -8.42
N GLY A 33 -0.83 7.35 -9.44
CA GLY A 33 -1.23 7.54 -10.83
C GLY A 33 -2.75 7.37 -11.03
N VAL A 34 -3.33 6.28 -10.51
CA VAL A 34 -4.78 6.03 -10.61
C VAL A 34 -5.58 7.10 -9.84
N ARG A 35 -5.07 7.60 -8.70
CA ARG A 35 -5.71 8.70 -7.96
C ARG A 35 -5.74 9.99 -8.77
N MET A 36 -4.64 10.35 -9.41
CA MET A 36 -4.58 11.53 -10.28
C MET A 36 -5.53 11.43 -11.46
N GLU A 37 -5.58 10.27 -12.14
CA GLU A 37 -6.52 10.02 -13.25
C GLU A 37 -7.97 10.15 -12.79
N LEU A 38 -8.31 9.60 -11.62
CA LEU A 38 -9.64 9.71 -11.02
C LEU A 38 -10.00 11.17 -10.70
N GLU A 39 -9.05 11.93 -10.15
CA GLU A 39 -9.25 13.36 -9.86
C GLU A 39 -9.48 14.17 -11.15
N GLN A 40 -8.70 13.90 -12.20
CA GLN A 40 -8.87 14.53 -13.51
C GLN A 40 -10.23 14.18 -14.15
N ALA A 41 -10.66 12.93 -14.06
CA ALA A 41 -11.96 12.49 -14.55
C ALA A 41 -13.11 13.18 -13.80
N ARG A 42 -13.02 13.27 -12.46
CA ARG A 42 -13.99 14.00 -11.63
C ARG A 42 -14.03 15.49 -11.95
N PHE A 43 -12.87 16.12 -12.16
CA PHE A 43 -12.79 17.51 -12.58
C PHE A 43 -13.47 17.73 -13.94
N SER A 44 -13.20 16.85 -14.91
CA SER A 44 -13.79 16.90 -16.24
C SER A 44 -15.32 16.74 -16.20
N LEU A 45 -15.83 15.83 -15.36
CA LEU A 45 -17.27 15.66 -15.15
C LEU A 45 -17.92 16.95 -14.62
N LYS A 46 -17.28 17.62 -13.65
CA LYS A 46 -17.76 18.88 -13.08
C LYS A 46 -17.80 20.01 -14.11
N ALA A 47 -16.80 20.09 -14.99
CA ALA A 47 -16.77 21.06 -16.09
C ALA A 47 -17.94 20.83 -17.07
N ARG A 48 -18.14 19.58 -17.51
CA ARG A 48 -19.27 19.21 -18.38
C ARG A 48 -20.64 19.49 -17.75
N GLN A 49 -20.77 19.30 -16.44
CA GLN A 49 -21.99 19.63 -15.70
C GLN A 49 -22.29 21.13 -15.70
N ALA A 50 -21.26 21.98 -15.58
CA ALA A 50 -21.42 23.44 -15.66
C ALA A 50 -21.81 23.90 -17.07
N ASP A 51 -21.20 23.32 -18.11
CA ASP A 51 -21.52 23.62 -19.51
C ASP A 51 -22.97 23.24 -19.87
N SER A 52 -23.45 22.10 -19.36
CA SER A 52 -24.83 21.65 -19.55
C SER A 52 -25.87 22.62 -18.97
N LEU A 53 -25.64 23.12 -17.75
CA LEU A 53 -26.52 24.13 -17.13
C LEU A 53 -26.51 25.46 -17.91
N GLY A 54 -25.37 25.83 -18.49
CA GLY A 54 -25.24 26.97 -19.39
C GLY A 54 -26.07 26.84 -20.67
N MET A 55 -26.16 25.63 -21.26
CA MET A 55 -26.98 25.40 -22.46
C MET A 55 -28.48 25.47 -22.19
N VAL A 56 -28.94 25.03 -21.01
CA VAL A 56 -30.36 25.11 -20.61
C VAL A 56 -30.83 26.57 -20.43
N THR A 57 -29.90 27.50 -20.14
CA THR A 57 -30.23 28.93 -19.98
C THR A 57 -30.25 29.71 -21.30
N ALA A 58 -29.80 29.12 -22.42
CA ALA A 58 -29.79 29.75 -23.74
C ALA A 58 -31.05 29.41 -24.58
N GLY A 59 -32.16 30.12 -24.34
CA GLY A 59 -33.24 30.46 -25.30
C GLY A 59 -33.90 29.39 -26.21
N ARG A 60 -35.23 29.21 -26.06
CA ARG A 60 -36.14 28.32 -26.82
C ARG A 60 -36.40 28.71 -28.29
N ARG A 61 -35.41 28.71 -29.19
CA ARG A 61 -35.67 28.90 -30.64
C ARG A 61 -35.37 27.73 -31.58
N GLU A 62 -34.84 26.60 -31.11
CA GLU A 62 -34.66 25.40 -31.94
C GLU A 62 -34.85 24.09 -31.14
N GLU A 63 -36.09 23.69 -30.86
CA GLU A 63 -36.37 22.55 -29.97
C GLU A 63 -35.77 21.20 -30.41
N ARG A 64 -35.70 20.88 -31.71
CA ARG A 64 -35.10 19.61 -32.19
C ARG A 64 -33.57 19.63 -32.23
N SER A 65 -32.97 20.76 -32.61
CA SER A 65 -31.51 20.96 -32.62
C SER A 65 -30.96 20.95 -31.19
N ASN A 66 -31.73 21.51 -30.24
CA ASN A 66 -31.39 21.51 -28.82
C ASN A 66 -31.56 20.12 -28.19
N GLN A 67 -32.61 19.36 -28.53
CA GLN A 67 -32.78 18.00 -28.01
C GLN A 67 -31.64 17.04 -28.39
N MET A 68 -31.13 17.11 -29.62
CA MET A 68 -29.98 16.27 -30.00
C MET A 68 -28.70 16.66 -29.25
N LYS A 69 -28.45 17.96 -29.06
CA LYS A 69 -27.30 18.45 -28.28
C LYS A 69 -27.43 18.09 -26.79
N GLU A 70 -28.62 18.21 -26.22
CA GLU A 70 -28.89 17.77 -24.83
C GLU A 70 -28.64 16.28 -24.66
N MET A 71 -29.04 15.46 -25.63
CA MET A 71 -28.80 14.02 -25.60
C MET A 71 -27.31 13.65 -25.75
N GLU A 72 -26.57 14.37 -26.59
CA GLU A 72 -25.11 14.19 -26.74
C GLU A 72 -24.36 14.54 -25.44
N VAL A 73 -24.70 15.68 -24.81
CA VAL A 73 -24.13 16.08 -23.51
C VAL A 73 -24.47 15.06 -22.42
N HIS A 74 -25.71 14.54 -22.42
CA HIS A 74 -26.11 13.49 -21.47
C HIS A 74 -25.34 12.19 -21.67
N MET A 75 -25.11 11.75 -22.92
CA MET A 75 -24.29 10.58 -23.20
C MET A 75 -22.85 10.74 -22.70
N GLN A 76 -22.21 11.88 -22.99
CA GLN A 76 -20.84 12.17 -22.52
C GLN A 76 -20.75 12.23 -20.99
N TYR A 77 -21.84 12.64 -20.33
CA TYR A 77 -21.93 12.65 -18.87
C TYR A 77 -22.01 11.22 -18.31
N VAL A 78 -22.84 10.35 -18.89
CA VAL A 78 -22.94 8.93 -18.51
C VAL A 78 -21.62 8.19 -18.75
N GLU A 79 -20.95 8.43 -19.88
CA GLU A 79 -19.64 7.85 -20.20
C GLU A 79 -18.58 8.25 -19.17
N ALA A 80 -18.55 9.53 -18.78
CA ALA A 80 -17.63 10.02 -17.75
C ALA A 80 -17.90 9.38 -16.38
N ILE A 81 -19.16 9.16 -16.00
CA ILE A 81 -19.51 8.44 -14.76
C ILE A 81 -19.00 7.00 -14.82
N ASN A 82 -19.20 6.29 -15.93
CA ASN A 82 -18.73 4.92 -16.09
C ASN A 82 -17.20 4.84 -15.98
N GLN A 83 -16.48 5.79 -16.60
CA GLN A 83 -15.03 5.86 -16.49
C GLN A 83 -14.55 6.11 -15.04
N ILE A 84 -15.25 6.97 -14.30
CA ILE A 84 -14.97 7.21 -12.88
C ILE A 84 -15.17 5.93 -12.05
N GLN A 85 -16.28 5.20 -12.27
CA GLN A 85 -16.56 3.95 -11.56
C GLN A 85 -15.48 2.88 -11.83
N GLU A 86 -15.02 2.77 -13.07
CA GLU A 86 -13.93 1.86 -13.43
C GLU A 86 -12.62 2.24 -12.72
N LEU A 87 -12.27 3.53 -12.71
CA LEU A 87 -11.08 4.03 -12.01
C LEU A 87 -11.16 3.83 -10.49
N GLU A 88 -12.33 3.98 -9.87
CA GLU A 88 -12.53 3.70 -8.44
C GLU A 88 -12.36 2.21 -8.10
N SER A 89 -12.85 1.33 -8.96
CA SER A 89 -12.62 -0.11 -8.84
C SER A 89 -11.13 -0.46 -8.97
N ASN A 90 -10.44 0.14 -9.95
CA ASN A 90 -9.00 -0.03 -10.17
C ASN A 90 -8.20 0.48 -8.96
N LEU A 91 -8.58 1.63 -8.40
CA LEU A 91 -7.96 2.20 -7.20
C LEU A 91 -8.10 1.24 -6.00
N THR A 92 -9.32 0.76 -5.75
CA THR A 92 -9.60 -0.20 -4.67
C THR A 92 -8.74 -1.46 -4.80
N ASN A 93 -8.58 -1.97 -6.02
CA ASN A 93 -7.74 -3.15 -6.28
C ASN A 93 -6.25 -2.84 -6.06
N ALA A 94 -5.77 -1.67 -6.48
CA ALA A 94 -4.40 -1.23 -6.25
C ALA A 94 -4.10 -1.07 -4.75
N GLU A 95 -5.03 -0.51 -3.96
CA GLU A 95 -4.89 -0.36 -2.51
C GLU A 95 -4.82 -1.71 -1.78
N LYS A 96 -5.63 -2.70 -2.19
CA LYS A 96 -5.55 -4.07 -1.66
C LYS A 96 -4.19 -4.71 -1.92
N GLN A 97 -3.63 -4.53 -3.11
CA GLN A 97 -2.30 -5.05 -3.46
C GLN A 97 -1.20 -4.36 -2.64
N LEU A 98 -1.31 -3.04 -2.46
CA LEU A 98 -0.38 -2.26 -1.64
C LEU A 98 -0.36 -2.76 -0.18
N LEU A 99 -1.55 -2.99 0.39
CA LEU A 99 -1.70 -3.52 1.74
C LEU A 99 -1.05 -4.90 1.91
N HIS A 100 -1.20 -5.79 0.91
CA HIS A 100 -0.60 -7.12 0.95
C HIS A 100 0.94 -7.06 0.98
N VAL A 101 1.55 -6.21 0.13
CA VAL A 101 3.01 -6.03 0.11
C VAL A 101 3.52 -5.44 1.41
N ASN A 102 2.83 -4.43 1.95
CA ASN A 102 3.19 -3.81 3.22
C ASN A 102 3.14 -4.83 4.38
N ARG A 103 2.09 -5.65 4.46
CA ARG A 103 2.00 -6.76 5.43
C ARG A 103 3.10 -7.82 5.23
N GLY A 104 3.59 -8.00 4.01
CA GLY A 104 4.75 -8.85 3.71
C GLY A 104 6.02 -8.27 4.33
N ALA A 105 6.34 -7.02 4.00
CA ALA A 105 7.54 -6.32 4.49
C ALA A 105 7.57 -6.26 6.02
N GLU A 106 6.44 -5.95 6.65
CA GLU A 106 6.32 -5.90 8.11
C GLU A 106 6.57 -7.27 8.78
N ARG A 107 6.13 -8.36 8.15
CA ARG A 107 6.41 -9.72 8.64
C ARG A 107 7.89 -10.05 8.55
N ALA A 108 8.54 -9.74 7.43
CA ALA A 108 9.97 -9.98 7.25
C ALA A 108 10.81 -9.19 8.27
N ARG A 109 10.48 -7.90 8.50
CA ARG A 109 11.12 -7.06 9.53
C ARG A 109 11.00 -7.65 10.93
N LYS A 110 9.82 -8.14 11.31
CA LYS A 110 9.61 -8.79 12.62
C LYS A 110 10.42 -10.07 12.78
N GLN A 111 10.55 -10.87 11.71
CA GLN A 111 11.38 -12.07 11.73
C GLN A 111 12.86 -11.73 11.92
N LEU A 112 13.35 -10.70 11.23
CA LEU A 112 14.71 -10.20 11.39
C LEU A 112 14.97 -9.71 12.82
N HIS A 113 14.10 -8.85 13.36
CA HIS A 113 14.23 -8.33 14.73
C HIS A 113 14.22 -9.44 15.80
N ASN A 114 13.26 -10.39 15.73
CA ASN A 114 13.20 -11.50 16.67
C ASN A 114 14.48 -12.34 16.64
N ARG A 115 15.09 -12.48 15.46
CA ARG A 115 16.34 -13.20 15.29
C ARG A 115 17.50 -12.46 15.95
N GLU A 116 17.61 -11.16 15.73
CA GLU A 116 18.61 -10.29 16.38
C GLU A 116 18.49 -10.35 17.92
N GLU A 117 17.27 -10.39 18.46
CA GLU A 117 17.03 -10.53 19.91
C GLU A 117 17.49 -11.89 20.46
N ILE A 118 17.22 -12.98 19.74
CA ILE A 118 17.70 -14.32 20.09
C ILE A 118 19.23 -14.35 20.06
N GLU A 119 19.84 -13.80 19.00
CA GLU A 119 21.29 -13.75 18.86
C GLU A 119 21.95 -12.92 19.96
N ARG A 120 21.40 -11.75 20.28
CA ARG A 120 21.85 -10.92 21.41
C ARG A 120 21.75 -11.65 22.74
N THR A 121 20.68 -12.41 22.96
CA THR A 121 20.49 -13.20 24.18
C THR A 121 21.49 -14.35 24.26
N PHE A 122 21.71 -15.05 23.15
CA PHE A 122 22.68 -16.12 23.05
C PHE A 122 24.13 -15.63 23.28
N GLN A 123 24.53 -14.50 22.67
CA GLN A 123 25.85 -13.91 22.87
C GLN A 123 26.07 -13.45 24.32
N ARG A 124 25.04 -12.91 24.99
CA ARG A 124 25.08 -12.58 26.43
C ARG A 124 25.39 -13.82 27.28
N HIS A 125 24.71 -14.94 27.02
CA HIS A 125 25.01 -16.20 27.71
C HIS A 125 26.42 -16.74 27.41
N LEU A 126 26.85 -16.74 26.14
CA LEU A 126 28.19 -17.24 25.77
C LEU A 126 29.35 -16.44 26.39
N THR A 127 29.16 -15.15 26.61
CA THR A 127 30.18 -14.26 27.17
C THR A 127 30.23 -14.25 28.69
N GLY A 128 29.34 -15.01 29.36
CA GLY A 128 29.27 -15.02 30.82
C GLY A 128 28.84 -13.68 31.42
N GLN A 129 28.35 -12.73 30.61
CA GLN A 129 27.71 -11.50 31.08
C GLN A 129 26.27 -11.77 31.52
N GLU A 130 26.07 -12.83 32.31
CA GLU A 130 24.86 -12.91 33.11
C GLU A 130 24.96 -11.77 34.11
N SER A 131 23.99 -10.86 33.98
CA SER A 131 23.67 -9.85 34.98
C SER A 131 24.05 -10.36 36.36
N THR A 132 24.99 -9.68 37.00
CA THR A 132 25.11 -9.62 38.46
C THR A 132 23.80 -9.02 39.00
N VAL A 133 22.68 -9.72 38.85
CA VAL A 133 21.62 -9.64 39.84
C VAL A 133 22.17 -10.45 40.98
N GLU A 134 22.62 -9.74 42.00
CA GLU A 134 23.10 -10.28 43.26
C GLU A 134 22.27 -11.51 43.67
N GLY A 135 22.89 -12.69 43.67
CA GLY A 135 22.45 -13.78 44.55
C GLY A 135 22.05 -15.14 43.97
N ARG A 136 22.25 -15.50 42.68
CA ARG A 136 22.09 -16.92 42.28
C ARG A 136 23.21 -17.43 41.40
N THR A 137 24.09 -18.21 42.02
CA THR A 137 25.19 -18.94 41.39
C THR A 137 24.68 -20.01 40.43
N PRO A 138 25.16 -20.07 39.17
CA PRO A 138 24.86 -21.18 38.26
C PRO A 138 25.59 -22.43 38.74
N GLY A 139 24.85 -23.34 39.38
CA GLY A 139 25.39 -24.58 39.96
C GLY A 139 24.41 -25.41 40.81
N GLN A 140 23.20 -24.93 41.09
CA GLN A 140 22.19 -25.76 41.76
C GLN A 140 21.39 -26.59 40.76
N LEU A 141 21.86 -27.82 40.56
CA LEU A 141 21.01 -28.95 40.21
C LEU A 141 19.80 -28.96 41.15
N ILE A 142 18.60 -28.85 40.60
CA ILE A 142 17.35 -29.14 41.31
C ILE A 142 17.34 -30.66 41.55
N PRO A 143 17.40 -31.17 42.80
CA PRO A 143 17.10 -32.57 43.05
C PRO A 143 15.60 -32.80 42.87
N GLN A 144 15.27 -33.92 42.21
CA GLN A 144 13.97 -34.49 41.83
C GLN A 144 12.70 -33.89 42.45
#